data_AF-A0A197K2I8-F1
#
_entry.id   AF-A0A197K2I8-F1
#
_cell.length_a   1.000
_cell.length_b   1.000
_cell.length_c   1.000
_cell.angle_alpha   90.00
_cell.angle_beta   90.00
_cell.angle_gamma   90.00
#
_symmetry.space_group_name_H-M   'P 1'
#
loop_
_entity.id
_entity.type
_entity.pdbx_description
1 polymer ?
#
loop_
_entity_poly.entity_id
_entity_poly.type
_entity_poly.pdbx_seq_one_letter_code
_entity_poly.pdbx_strand_id
1 'polypeptide(L)'
;MWLVGCRLHDFQSGYFAEFSELSKTGSKLWKATSSMINADKALYMPNIIGTSLKTSESVELVDLLRGKISLVAISGTRFGEEHTESYMTPFLKRWPMTVANNSNKVQLVELNIQENPLKAGLVRMMVPFVKKTIPEERHANYVLHYKSIKHLKDPLSMQNSYLGYVFLVDSNCKIRWGAHGPATETEVKTLLESVQKLSERGGR
;
A
#
# COMPACT_ATOMS: atom_id res chain seq x y z
N MET A 1 29.71 -18.20 -13.28
CA MET A 1 29.85 -18.32 -11.81
C MET A 1 30.55 -17.07 -11.30
N TRP A 2 29.80 -16.06 -10.85
CA TRP A 2 30.31 -14.93 -10.06
C TRP A 2 29.19 -14.44 -9.13
N LEU A 3 29.33 -14.79 -7.85
CA LEU A 3 28.58 -14.26 -6.71
C LEU A 3 29.60 -13.49 -5.85
N VAL A 4 29.50 -12.17 -5.79
CA VAL A 4 30.11 -11.30 -4.76
C VAL A 4 29.27 -10.02 -4.79
N GLY A 5 28.71 -9.44 -3.74
CA GLY A 5 28.75 -9.66 -2.30
C GLY A 5 28.27 -8.33 -1.71
N CYS A 6 26.96 -8.19 -1.47
CA CYS A 6 26.39 -6.99 -0.86
C CYS A 6 26.81 -7.00 0.62
N ARG A 7 27.72 -6.10 1.03
CA ARG A 7 28.20 -6.04 2.42
C ARG A 7 27.12 -5.36 3.27
N LEU A 8 26.88 -5.89 4.46
CA LEU A 8 25.94 -5.36 5.46
C LEU A 8 26.10 -3.84 5.74
N HIS A 9 27.30 -3.30 5.50
CA HIS A 9 27.61 -1.87 5.65
C HIS A 9 26.84 -0.99 4.63
N ASP A 10 26.70 -1.44 3.37
CA ASP A 10 26.03 -0.71 2.30
C ASP A 10 24.51 -0.62 2.54
N PHE A 11 23.95 -1.62 3.23
CA PHE A 11 22.55 -1.69 3.59
C PHE A 11 22.19 -0.71 4.71
N GLN A 12 23.02 -0.66 5.77
CA GLN A 12 22.85 0.31 6.84
C GLN A 12 23.05 1.74 6.34
N SER A 13 24.04 2.00 5.47
CA SER A 13 24.27 3.34 4.94
C SER A 13 23.10 3.86 4.08
N GLY A 14 22.46 3.01 3.29
CA GLY A 14 21.25 3.39 2.53
C GLY A 14 20.04 3.63 3.43
N TYR A 15 19.82 2.75 4.42
CA TYR A 15 18.74 2.85 5.40
C TYR A 15 18.87 4.13 6.26
N PHE A 16 20.06 4.43 6.78
CA PHE A 16 20.32 5.68 7.52
C PHE A 16 20.24 6.92 6.63
N ALA A 17 20.60 6.82 5.35
CA ALA A 17 20.45 7.93 4.40
C ALA A 17 18.98 8.28 4.15
N GLU A 18 18.12 7.28 3.88
CA GLU A 18 16.67 7.47 3.69
C GLU A 18 16.00 8.06 4.96
N PHE A 19 16.42 7.64 6.15
CA PHE A 19 15.94 8.20 7.42
C PHE A 19 16.46 9.63 7.66
N SER A 20 17.73 9.90 7.37
CA SER A 20 18.32 11.24 7.48
C SER A 20 17.65 12.21 6.50
N GLU A 21 17.27 11.75 5.30
CA GLU A 21 16.51 12.53 4.34
C GLU A 21 15.15 12.95 4.91
N LEU A 22 14.38 12.03 5.52
CA LEU A 22 13.11 12.35 6.18
C LEU A 22 13.26 13.40 7.29
N SER A 23 14.34 13.33 8.07
CA SER A 23 14.61 14.34 9.11
C SER A 23 14.85 15.74 8.54
N LYS A 24 15.23 15.86 7.26
CA LYS A 24 15.55 17.12 6.58
C LYS A 24 14.40 17.62 5.69
N THR A 25 13.73 16.73 4.95
CA THR A 25 12.66 17.07 4.00
C THR A 25 11.27 16.98 4.60
N GLY A 26 11.14 16.38 5.79
CA GLY A 26 9.86 16.01 6.39
C GLY A 26 9.24 14.79 5.71
N SER A 27 8.09 14.34 6.21
CA SER A 27 7.41 13.11 5.76
C SER A 27 6.70 13.24 4.39
N LYS A 28 6.91 14.33 3.65
CA LYS A 28 6.26 14.63 2.36
C LYS A 28 7.29 15.04 1.29
N LEU A 29 7.70 14.07 0.47
CA LEU A 29 8.55 14.29 -0.72
C LEU A 29 7.84 15.04 -1.86
N TRP A 30 6.53 14.87 -2.00
CA TRP A 30 5.68 15.56 -2.97
C TRP A 30 4.25 15.70 -2.42
N LYS A 31 3.45 16.60 -3.01
CA LYS A 31 2.06 16.82 -2.64
C LYS A 31 1.15 16.02 -3.57
N ALA A 32 0.15 15.33 -3.01
CA ALA A 32 -0.83 14.65 -3.85
C ALA A 32 -1.64 15.66 -4.67
N THR A 33 -2.11 15.20 -5.83
CA THR A 33 -2.96 16.02 -6.69
C THR A 33 -4.29 16.32 -6.00
N SER A 34 -4.85 17.50 -6.25
CA SER A 34 -6.17 17.90 -5.74
C SER A 34 -7.35 17.24 -6.48
N SER A 35 -7.05 16.49 -7.55
CA SER A 35 -8.03 15.79 -8.37
C SER A 35 -7.51 14.44 -8.84
N MET A 36 -8.45 13.58 -9.21
CA MET A 36 -8.21 12.24 -9.73
C MET A 36 -7.77 12.28 -11.20
N ILE A 37 -6.86 11.39 -11.58
CA ILE A 37 -6.40 11.19 -12.95
C ILE A 37 -7.54 10.60 -13.80
N ASN A 38 -7.71 11.10 -15.02
CA ASN A 38 -8.67 10.54 -15.96
C ASN A 38 -8.26 9.13 -16.40
N ALA A 39 -9.25 8.25 -16.62
CA ALA A 39 -9.00 6.83 -16.89
C ALA A 39 -8.17 6.58 -18.16
N ASP A 40 -8.24 7.45 -19.16
CA ASP A 40 -7.47 7.42 -20.41
C ASP A 40 -5.98 7.71 -20.20
N LYS A 41 -5.63 8.49 -19.17
CA LYS A 41 -4.25 8.87 -18.82
C LYS A 41 -3.67 8.07 -17.65
N ALA A 42 -4.52 7.33 -16.94
CA ALA A 42 -4.13 6.55 -15.77
C ALA A 42 -3.35 5.28 -16.18
N LEU A 43 -2.25 5.04 -15.47
CA LEU A 43 -1.45 3.83 -15.60
C LEU A 43 -2.02 2.69 -14.77
N TYR A 44 -1.69 1.45 -15.12
CA TYR A 44 -2.09 0.28 -14.35
C TYR A 44 -1.29 0.14 -13.06
N MET A 45 -1.95 -0.35 -12.01
CA MET A 45 -1.26 -0.81 -10.81
C MET A 45 -0.38 -2.01 -11.17
N PRO A 46 0.94 -1.98 -10.89
CA PRO A 46 1.80 -3.12 -11.11
C PRO A 46 1.32 -4.33 -10.30
N ASN A 47 1.43 -5.51 -10.89
CA ASN A 47 1.10 -6.74 -10.18
C ASN A 47 2.20 -7.09 -9.17
N ILE A 48 1.79 -7.46 -7.97
CA ILE A 48 2.67 -7.90 -6.90
C ILE A 48 2.12 -9.23 -6.38
N ILE A 49 2.98 -10.24 -6.34
CA ILE A 49 2.65 -11.55 -5.78
C ILE A 49 3.06 -11.54 -4.31
N GLY A 50 2.11 -11.82 -3.43
CA GLY A 50 2.34 -11.90 -1.99
C GLY A 50 1.65 -13.08 -1.36
N THR A 51 1.57 -13.06 -0.04
CA THR A 51 0.92 -14.09 0.77
C THR A 51 -0.27 -13.48 1.49
N SER A 52 -1.45 -14.07 1.33
CA SER A 52 -2.64 -13.63 2.06
C SER A 52 -2.45 -13.83 3.56
N LEU A 53 -2.76 -12.81 4.37
CA LEU A 53 -2.76 -12.95 5.82
C LEU A 53 -3.81 -13.99 6.25
N LYS A 54 -4.99 -14.02 5.61
CA LYS A 54 -6.07 -14.96 5.96
C LYS A 54 -5.64 -16.42 5.75
N THR A 55 -5.30 -16.80 4.52
CA THR A 55 -5.09 -18.21 4.12
C THR A 55 -3.64 -18.67 4.21
N SER A 56 -2.67 -17.74 4.28
CA SER A 56 -1.24 -18.03 4.11
C SER A 56 -0.88 -18.55 2.71
N GLU A 57 -1.77 -18.42 1.73
CA GLU A 57 -1.54 -18.85 0.34
C GLU A 57 -1.02 -17.69 -0.53
N SER A 58 -0.43 -18.04 -1.67
CA SER A 58 0.00 -17.08 -2.67
C SER A 58 -1.21 -16.37 -3.28
N VAL A 59 -1.13 -15.05 -3.41
CA VAL A 59 -2.18 -14.22 -4.03
C VAL A 59 -1.54 -13.16 -4.93
N GLU A 60 -2.18 -12.90 -6.08
CA GLU A 60 -1.82 -11.79 -6.94
C GLU A 60 -2.61 -10.54 -6.55
N LEU A 61 -1.92 -9.40 -6.43
CA LEU A 61 -2.56 -8.13 -6.10
C LEU A 61 -3.66 -7.78 -7.11
N VAL A 62 -3.41 -8.00 -8.41
CA VAL A 62 -4.39 -7.69 -9.46
C VAL A 62 -5.70 -8.47 -9.30
N ASP A 63 -5.65 -9.71 -8.80
CA ASP A 63 -6.85 -10.53 -8.56
C ASP A 63 -7.70 -9.98 -7.42
N LEU A 64 -7.08 -9.37 -6.42
CA LEU A 64 -7.79 -8.67 -5.35
C LEU A 64 -8.46 -7.38 -5.84
N LEU A 65 -7.82 -6.67 -6.77
CA LEU A 65 -8.24 -5.34 -7.23
C LEU A 65 -9.31 -5.39 -8.33
N ARG A 66 -9.30 -6.41 -9.19
CA ARG A 66 -10.13 -6.45 -10.38
C ARG A 66 -11.62 -6.35 -10.05
N GLY A 67 -12.32 -5.47 -10.76
CA GLY A 67 -13.76 -5.26 -10.58
C GLY A 67 -14.14 -4.40 -9.36
N LYS A 68 -13.16 -3.91 -8.59
CA LYS A 68 -13.38 -3.15 -7.36
C LYS A 68 -12.61 -1.83 -7.36
N ILE A 69 -13.21 -0.81 -6.79
CA ILE A 69 -12.55 0.44 -6.41
C ILE A 69 -11.81 0.16 -5.10
N SER A 70 -10.50 0.34 -5.11
CA SER A 70 -9.65 -0.08 -3.98
C SER A 70 -8.79 1.06 -3.50
N LEU A 71 -8.80 1.32 -2.20
CA LEU A 71 -7.69 2.01 -1.56
C LEU A 71 -6.60 0.98 -1.32
N VAL A 72 -5.45 1.13 -1.97
CA VAL A 72 -4.27 0.28 -1.76
C VAL A 72 -3.31 1.01 -0.83
N ALA A 73 -3.15 0.50 0.38
CA ALA A 73 -2.21 1.01 1.37
C ALA A 73 -0.94 0.16 1.37
N ILE A 74 0.22 0.78 1.15
CA ILE A 74 1.52 0.10 1.07
C ILE A 74 2.44 0.66 2.16
N SER A 75 3.01 -0.22 2.97
CA SER A 75 4.00 0.15 3.99
C SER A 75 4.98 -1.00 4.20
N GLY A 76 6.23 -0.69 4.58
CA GLY A 76 7.21 -1.70 4.98
C GLY A 76 7.72 -1.55 6.41
N THR A 77 7.32 -0.47 7.08
CA THR A 77 7.78 -0.11 8.42
C THR A 77 6.62 0.34 9.29
N ARG A 78 6.78 0.26 10.62
CA ARG A 78 5.81 0.80 11.59
C ARG A 78 5.51 2.28 11.36
N PHE A 79 6.52 3.07 11.00
CA PHE A 79 6.38 4.49 10.68
C PHE A 79 5.51 4.71 9.44
N GLY A 80 5.71 3.89 8.40
CA GLY A 80 4.86 3.91 7.21
C GLY A 80 3.43 3.41 7.46
N GLU A 81 3.23 2.46 8.37
CA GLU A 81 1.90 2.02 8.79
C GLU A 81 1.09 3.19 9.38
N GLU A 82 1.69 3.99 10.27
CA GLU A 82 1.05 5.20 10.84
C GLU A 82 0.64 6.20 9.75
N HIS A 83 1.46 6.37 8.71
CA HIS A 83 1.11 7.20 7.56
C HIS A 83 -0.11 6.67 6.83
N THR A 84 -0.13 5.38 6.46
CA THR A 84 -1.27 4.78 5.77
C THR A 84 -2.55 4.83 6.63
N GLU A 85 -2.43 4.63 7.94
CA GLU A 85 -3.56 4.62 8.88
C GLU A 85 -4.30 5.97 8.87
N SER A 86 -3.58 7.08 8.72
CA SER A 86 -4.18 8.41 8.63
C SER A 86 -5.13 8.61 7.44
N TYR A 87 -4.99 7.83 6.36
CA TYR A 87 -5.96 7.77 5.25
C TYR A 87 -6.99 6.67 5.43
N MET A 88 -6.57 5.50 5.94
CA MET A 88 -7.44 4.34 6.11
C MET A 88 -8.56 4.61 7.12
N THR A 89 -8.26 5.28 8.24
CA THR A 89 -9.27 5.61 9.26
C THR A 89 -10.47 6.39 8.70
N PRO A 90 -10.31 7.56 8.04
CA PRO A 90 -11.46 8.27 7.46
C PRO A 90 -12.09 7.51 6.28
N PHE A 91 -11.32 6.74 5.50
CA PHE A 91 -11.84 5.90 4.42
C PHE A 91 -12.78 4.80 4.95
N LEU A 92 -12.33 4.02 5.93
CA LEU A 92 -13.10 2.92 6.54
C LEU A 92 -14.30 3.44 7.34
N LYS A 93 -14.23 4.65 7.89
CA LYS A 93 -15.40 5.30 8.49
C LYS A 93 -16.53 5.51 7.46
N ARG A 94 -16.19 5.77 6.19
CA ARG A 94 -17.16 5.99 5.12
C ARG A 94 -17.56 4.71 4.38
N TRP A 95 -16.61 3.80 4.17
CA TRP A 95 -16.81 2.48 3.56
C TRP A 95 -16.30 1.36 4.48
N PRO A 96 -17.05 1.00 5.52
CA PRO A 96 -16.66 -0.07 6.44
C PRO A 96 -16.56 -1.43 5.73
N MET A 97 -15.51 -2.18 6.03
CA MET A 97 -15.34 -3.56 5.57
C MET A 97 -16.15 -4.53 6.44
N THR A 98 -17.49 -4.52 6.32
CA THR A 98 -18.35 -5.48 7.03
C THR A 98 -18.81 -6.59 6.11
N VAL A 99 -19.13 -7.77 6.66
CA VAL A 99 -19.66 -8.92 5.90
C VAL A 99 -20.97 -8.56 5.19
N ALA A 100 -21.77 -7.65 5.76
CA ALA A 100 -22.99 -7.12 5.13
C ALA A 100 -22.71 -6.19 3.92
N ASN A 101 -21.51 -5.59 3.87
CA ASN A 101 -21.07 -4.71 2.80
C ASN A 101 -20.30 -5.45 1.68
N ASN A 102 -20.34 -6.79 1.62
CA ASN A 102 -19.70 -7.56 0.54
C ASN A 102 -20.27 -7.27 -0.86
N SER A 103 -21.38 -6.52 -0.94
CA SER A 103 -21.95 -5.96 -2.18
C SER A 103 -21.32 -4.64 -2.62
N ASN A 104 -20.53 -3.98 -1.75
CA ASN A 104 -19.88 -2.72 -2.09
C ASN A 104 -18.72 -2.97 -3.04
N LYS A 105 -18.71 -2.21 -4.14
CA LYS A 105 -17.61 -2.15 -5.10
C LYS A 105 -16.35 -1.49 -4.51
N VAL A 106 -16.38 -1.03 -3.26
CA VAL A 106 -15.29 -0.27 -2.61
C VAL A 106 -14.64 -1.13 -1.53
N GLN A 107 -13.31 -1.18 -1.51
CA GLN A 107 -12.55 -1.95 -0.51
C GLN A 107 -11.24 -1.26 -0.11
N LEU A 108 -10.67 -1.72 1.01
CA LEU A 108 -9.27 -1.50 1.37
C LEU A 108 -8.46 -2.77 1.03
N VAL A 109 -7.27 -2.58 0.46
CA VAL A 109 -6.25 -3.62 0.28
C VAL A 109 -4.96 -3.11 0.91
N GLU A 110 -4.34 -3.92 1.74
CA GLU A 110 -3.11 -3.57 2.44
C GLU A 110 -1.98 -4.45 1.94
N LEU A 111 -0.85 -3.83 1.63
CA LEU A 111 0.35 -4.50 1.18
C LEU A 111 1.50 -4.15 2.11
N ASN A 112 1.87 -5.11 2.96
CA ASN A 112 3.00 -4.98 3.84
C ASN A 112 4.26 -5.57 3.18
N ILE A 113 5.23 -4.71 2.88
CA ILE A 113 6.46 -5.05 2.15
C ILE A 113 7.63 -5.17 3.13
N GLN A 114 8.06 -6.40 3.36
CA GLN A 114 9.21 -6.71 4.20
C GLN A 114 10.40 -7.07 3.31
N GLU A 115 11.15 -6.05 2.85
CA GLU A 115 12.34 -6.26 1.98
C GLU A 115 13.50 -6.96 2.70
N ASN A 116 13.47 -7.03 4.03
CA ASN A 116 14.47 -7.68 4.88
C ASN A 116 13.97 -9.00 5.50
N PRO A 117 13.65 -10.04 4.71
CA PRO A 117 13.37 -11.33 5.29
C PRO A 117 14.68 -11.93 5.79
N LEU A 118 14.98 -11.76 7.08
CA LEU A 118 15.78 -12.77 7.78
C LEU A 118 15.12 -14.13 7.51
N LYS A 119 15.93 -15.20 7.37
CA LYS A 119 15.55 -16.57 6.95
C LYS A 119 14.05 -16.85 7.08
N ALA A 120 13.40 -17.35 6.02
CA ALA A 120 11.95 -17.58 5.91
C ALA A 120 11.22 -18.15 7.16
N GLY A 121 11.93 -18.84 8.06
CA GLY A 121 11.41 -19.21 9.38
C GLY A 121 11.01 -18.03 10.29
N LEU A 122 11.77 -16.92 10.33
CA LEU A 122 11.44 -15.77 11.18
C LEU A 122 10.15 -15.07 10.71
N VAL A 123 9.99 -14.97 9.39
CA VAL A 123 8.79 -14.43 8.77
C VAL A 123 7.53 -15.20 9.18
N ARG A 124 7.59 -16.54 9.16
CA ARG A 124 6.46 -17.39 9.60
C ARG A 124 6.11 -17.18 11.07
N MET A 125 7.08 -16.85 11.91
CA MET A 125 6.85 -16.55 13.33
C MET A 125 6.14 -15.21 13.54
N MET A 126 6.23 -14.26 12.61
CA MET A 126 5.57 -12.95 12.73
C MET A 126 4.09 -12.97 12.35
N VAL A 127 3.66 -13.86 11.44
CA VAL A 127 2.28 -13.91 10.93
C VAL A 127 1.21 -13.98 12.04
N PRO A 128 1.35 -14.82 13.10
CA PRO A 128 0.37 -14.86 14.19
C PRO A 128 0.26 -13.54 14.96
N PHE A 129 1.35 -12.79 15.09
CA PHE A 129 1.33 -11.47 15.75
C PHE A 129 0.59 -10.46 14.88
N VAL A 130 0.86 -10.44 13.57
CA VAL A 130 0.14 -9.59 12.61
C VAL A 130 -1.36 -9.89 12.65
N LYS A 131 -1.76 -11.17 12.64
CA LYS A 131 -3.17 -11.57 12.77
C LYS A 131 -3.86 -11.07 14.04
N LYS A 132 -3.13 -10.94 15.15
CA LYS A 132 -3.67 -10.43 16.41
C LYS A 132 -3.84 -8.91 16.42
N THR A 133 -3.03 -8.19 15.64
CA THR A 133 -3.07 -6.73 15.59
C THR A 133 -4.04 -6.20 14.54
N ILE A 134 -4.17 -6.91 13.42
CA ILE A 134 -5.06 -6.51 12.33
C ILE A 134 -6.47 -7.07 12.58
N PRO A 135 -7.54 -6.26 12.45
CA PRO A 135 -8.92 -6.74 12.53
C PRO A 135 -9.21 -7.87 11.53
N GLU A 136 -10.00 -8.87 11.95
CA GLU A 136 -10.23 -10.09 11.18
C GLU A 136 -10.86 -9.82 9.80
N GLU A 137 -11.74 -8.82 9.70
CA GLU A 137 -12.36 -8.38 8.46
C GLU A 137 -11.35 -7.91 7.40
N ARG A 138 -10.17 -7.45 7.82
CA ARG A 138 -9.10 -6.98 6.93
C ARG A 138 -8.19 -8.11 6.45
N HIS A 139 -8.18 -9.26 7.12
CA HIS A 139 -7.22 -10.34 6.83
C HIS A 139 -7.29 -10.86 5.39
N ALA A 140 -8.49 -10.89 4.79
CA ALA A 140 -8.66 -11.35 3.42
C ALA A 140 -7.97 -10.45 2.38
N ASN A 141 -7.86 -9.15 2.68
CA ASN A 141 -7.29 -8.14 1.80
C ASN A 141 -5.92 -7.63 2.28
N TYR A 142 -5.32 -8.29 3.27
CA TYR A 142 -3.99 -7.99 3.77
C TYR A 142 -2.98 -8.94 3.14
N VAL A 143 -2.03 -8.37 2.40
CA VAL A 143 -1.02 -9.10 1.63
C VAL A 143 0.36 -8.82 2.22
N LEU A 144 1.10 -9.90 2.49
CA LEU A 144 2.49 -9.85 2.94
C LEU A 144 3.40 -10.11 1.73
N HIS A 145 4.36 -9.22 1.48
CA HIS A 145 5.35 -9.38 0.41
C HIS A 145 6.77 -9.36 0.99
N TYR A 146 7.58 -10.37 0.66
CA TYR A 146 8.89 -10.60 1.29
C TYR A 146 10.07 -10.42 0.34
N LYS A 147 9.85 -9.89 -0.86
CA LYS A 147 10.93 -9.64 -1.83
C LYS A 147 11.12 -8.15 -2.00
N SER A 148 12.28 -7.76 -2.52
CA SER A 148 12.48 -6.35 -2.87
C SER A 148 11.58 -5.96 -4.04
N ILE A 149 10.99 -4.77 -3.93
CA ILE A 149 10.20 -4.14 -4.99
C ILE A 149 10.97 -3.02 -5.69
N LYS A 150 12.31 -3.03 -5.66
CA LYS A 150 13.15 -1.97 -6.24
C LYS A 150 12.72 -1.55 -7.67
N HIS A 151 12.36 -2.53 -8.51
CA HIS A 151 11.90 -2.29 -9.88
C HIS A 151 10.54 -1.58 -9.99
N LEU A 152 9.74 -1.57 -8.91
CA LEU A 152 8.44 -0.91 -8.82
C LEU A 152 8.51 0.45 -8.10
N LYS A 153 9.62 0.77 -7.43
CA LYS A 153 9.77 2.02 -6.69
C LYS A 153 9.69 3.24 -7.62
N ASP A 154 10.42 3.24 -8.74
CA ASP A 154 10.42 4.37 -9.67
C ASP A 154 9.05 4.54 -10.36
N PRO A 155 8.42 3.50 -10.94
CA PRO A 155 7.08 3.63 -11.55
C PRO A 155 5.99 4.11 -10.59
N LEU A 156 6.09 3.79 -9.29
CA LEU A 156 5.14 4.20 -8.27
C LEU A 156 5.55 5.49 -7.53
N SER A 157 6.68 6.09 -7.88
CA SER A 157 7.27 7.23 -7.15
C SER A 157 7.49 6.96 -5.65
N MET A 158 7.81 5.70 -5.29
CA MET A 158 8.09 5.24 -3.93
C MET A 158 9.59 5.36 -3.60
N GLN A 159 10.08 6.59 -3.55
CA GLN A 159 11.50 6.89 -3.39
C GLN A 159 12.05 6.57 -2.00
N ASN A 160 11.20 6.52 -0.97
CA ASN A 160 11.63 6.28 0.41
C ASN A 160 10.83 5.13 1.02
N SER A 161 11.54 4.07 1.42
CA SER A 161 10.94 2.80 1.85
C SER A 161 10.33 2.87 3.25
N TYR A 162 10.63 3.92 4.01
CA TYR A 162 10.06 4.14 5.35
C TYR A 162 8.67 4.76 5.30
N LEU A 163 8.33 5.45 4.22
CA LEU A 163 7.04 6.11 4.09
C LEU A 163 5.93 5.09 3.79
N GLY A 164 4.75 5.34 4.34
CA GLY A 164 3.52 4.72 3.88
C GLY A 164 3.01 5.43 2.64
N TYR A 165 2.52 4.66 1.68
CA TYR A 165 1.96 5.11 0.42
C TYR A 165 0.52 4.63 0.31
N VAL A 166 -0.34 5.43 -0.30
CA VAL A 166 -1.72 5.06 -0.60
C VAL A 166 -2.02 5.36 -2.06
N PHE A 167 -2.75 4.46 -2.71
CA PHE A 167 -3.20 4.62 -4.09
C PHE A 167 -4.69 4.32 -4.19
N LEU A 168 -5.43 5.21 -4.84
CA LEU A 168 -6.79 4.92 -5.27
C LEU A 168 -6.72 4.19 -6.61
N VAL A 169 -7.26 2.98 -6.67
CA VAL A 169 -7.28 2.13 -7.85
C VAL A 169 -8.72 1.90 -8.27
N ASP A 170 -9.01 2.03 -9.57
CA ASP A 170 -10.35 1.77 -10.11
C ASP A 170 -10.61 0.29 -10.41
N SER A 171 -11.83 -0.03 -10.85
CA SER A 171 -12.24 -1.41 -11.15
C SER A 171 -11.50 -2.06 -12.33
N ASN A 172 -10.79 -1.28 -13.15
CA ASN A 172 -9.93 -1.74 -14.24
C ASN A 172 -8.46 -1.86 -13.81
N CYS A 173 -8.18 -1.78 -12.51
CA CYS A 173 -6.84 -1.81 -11.93
C CYS A 173 -5.95 -0.61 -12.34
N LYS A 174 -6.53 0.55 -12.67
CA LYS A 174 -5.77 1.77 -12.97
C LYS A 174 -5.60 2.65 -11.73
N ILE A 175 -4.41 3.20 -11.55
CA ILE A 175 -4.09 4.15 -10.48
C ILE A 175 -4.72 5.50 -10.83
N ARG A 176 -5.67 5.94 -10.02
CA ARG A 176 -6.45 7.15 -10.23
C ARG A 176 -5.99 8.31 -9.36
N TRP A 177 -5.34 8.02 -8.25
CA TRP A 177 -4.78 9.01 -7.34
C TRP A 177 -3.76 8.34 -6.42
N GLY A 178 -2.81 9.09 -5.89
CA GLY A 178 -1.82 8.57 -4.95
C GLY A 178 -1.31 9.64 -3.99
N ALA A 179 -0.90 9.21 -2.80
CA ALA A 179 -0.29 10.03 -1.77
C ALA A 179 0.67 9.19 -0.92
N HIS A 180 1.48 9.83 -0.08
CA HIS A 180 2.35 9.18 0.90
C HIS A 180 2.53 10.05 2.12
N GLY A 181 3.13 9.53 3.19
CA GLY A 181 3.30 10.33 4.42
C GLY A 181 1.98 10.54 5.16
N PRO A 182 1.97 11.23 6.31
CA PRO A 182 0.73 11.55 7.03
C PRO A 182 -0.25 12.32 6.14
N ALA A 183 -1.52 11.96 6.21
CA ALA A 183 -2.58 12.58 5.43
C ALA A 183 -2.81 14.05 5.84
N THR A 184 -2.93 14.93 4.86
CA THR A 184 -3.48 16.26 5.09
C THR A 184 -5.00 16.26 4.95
N GLU A 185 -5.68 17.24 5.54
CA GLU A 185 -7.14 17.38 5.40
C GLU A 185 -7.59 17.46 3.93
N THR A 186 -6.82 18.17 3.10
CA THR A 186 -7.08 18.30 1.66
C THR A 186 -6.96 16.96 0.94
N GLU A 187 -5.97 16.14 1.29
CA GLU A 187 -5.78 14.83 0.68
C GLU A 187 -6.87 13.85 1.08
N VAL A 188 -7.29 13.85 2.36
CA VAL A 188 -8.43 13.06 2.82
C VAL A 188 -9.69 13.47 2.06
N LYS A 189 -9.96 14.77 1.94
CA LYS A 189 -11.11 15.27 1.17
C LYS A 189 -11.06 14.80 -0.28
N THR A 190 -9.94 14.99 -0.97
CA THR A 190 -9.77 14.56 -2.37
C THR A 190 -9.94 13.05 -2.53
N LEU A 191 -9.38 12.24 -1.62
CA LEU A 191 -9.54 10.79 -1.63
C LEU A 191 -11.02 10.38 -1.53
N LEU A 192 -11.72 10.87 -0.50
CA LEU A 192 -13.12 10.50 -0.26
C LEU A 192 -14.03 10.94 -1.41
N GLU A 193 -13.85 12.16 -1.93
CA GLU A 193 -14.62 12.64 -3.09
C GLU A 193 -14.34 11.82 -4.35
N SER A 194 -13.09 11.39 -4.57
CA SER A 194 -12.71 10.60 -5.73
C SER A 194 -13.31 9.19 -5.69
N VAL A 195 -13.30 8.54 -4.51
CA VAL A 195 -13.95 7.23 -4.31
C VAL A 195 -15.45 7.32 -4.56
N GLN A 196 -16.11 8.37 -4.03
CA GLN A 196 -17.53 8.62 -4.25
C GLN A 196 -17.85 8.77 -5.75
N LYS A 197 -17.09 9.61 -6.47
CA LYS A 197 -17.26 9.81 -7.92
C LYS A 197 -17.06 8.53 -8.73
N LEU A 198 -16.06 7.71 -8.39
CA LEU A 198 -15.85 6.42 -9.06
C LEU A 198 -17.01 5.46 -8.80
N SER A 199 -17.54 5.45 -7.58
CA SER A 199 -18.66 4.57 -7.20
C SER A 199 -19.93 4.88 -7.98
N GLU A 200 -20.22 6.17 -8.19
CA GLU A 200 -21.36 6.65 -8.98
C GLU A 200 -21.23 6.36 -10.49
N ARG A 201 -20.00 6.33 -11.01
CA ARG A 201 -19.69 6.05 -12.44
C ARG A 201 -19.53 4.56 -12.74
N GLY A 202 -19.93 3.69 -11.82
CA GLY A 202 -19.82 2.24 -11.99
C GLY A 202 -18.40 1.69 -11.89
N GLY A 203 -17.45 2.47 -11.37
CA GLY A 203 -16.07 2.05 -11.08
C GLY A 203 -15.05 2.31 -12.19
N ARG A 204 -15.38 3.10 -13.22
CA ARG A 204 -14.49 3.44 -14.35
C ARG A 204 -14.20 4.94 -14.41
#